data_AF-A0A1J4JBD0-F1
#
_entry.id   AF-A0A1J4JBD0-F1
#
_cell.length_a   1.000
_cell.length_b   1.000
_cell.length_c   1.000
_cell.angle_alpha   90.00
_cell.angle_beta   90.00
_cell.angle_gamma   90.00
#
_symmetry.space_group_name_H-M   'P 1'
#
loop_
_entity.id
_entity.type
_entity.pdbx_description
1 polymer ?
#
loop_
_entity_poly.entity_id
_entity_poly.type
_entity_poly.pdbx_seq_one_letter_code
_entity_poly.pdbx_strand_id
1 'polypeptide(L)'
;MIRVRNKKKISRILNSRLEFIHFIHNLISQQERNPSKKIEINTIYSHSGVEKRRLYDLMNVLTACGITTKDVHLYKWNGMANFQNCLARIKCDIEHNYSKKSTEKDSMFLPLRLFSLPKSATLGTLTTTLFSIFMFFMKDTLKVRDVSLIIAGPTTKSTHLIKRLYLVTFMLEKIGILKHEIRGGDYKLMCNMKKAISDGYNLLVQNNDLPPIYIANLLNRIGDYYYENQLLARNELLELTLIEASKPRKFEDPSQSNETHFHIENS
;
A
#
# COMPACT_ATOMS: atom_id res chain seq x y z
N MET A 1 -26.28 24.19 26.95
CA MET A 1 -26.87 23.27 25.93
C MET A 1 -25.86 22.68 24.92
N ILE A 2 -24.75 23.33 24.56
CA ILE A 2 -23.80 22.85 23.52
C ILE A 2 -23.02 21.58 23.95
N ARG A 3 -22.70 21.41 25.24
CA ARG A 3 -21.95 20.23 25.76
C ARG A 3 -22.72 18.90 25.67
N VAL A 4 -24.05 18.89 25.76
CA VAL A 4 -24.85 17.65 25.77
C VAL A 4 -25.05 17.08 24.36
N ARG A 5 -25.16 17.95 23.34
CA ARG A 5 -25.25 17.53 21.93
C ARG A 5 -23.96 16.87 21.44
N ASN A 6 -22.80 17.35 21.90
CA ASN A 6 -21.50 16.73 21.54
C ASN A 6 -21.31 15.34 22.15
N LYS A 7 -21.75 15.09 23.39
CA LYS A 7 -21.66 13.75 24.01
C LYS A 7 -22.49 12.70 23.26
N LYS A 8 -23.74 13.03 22.89
CA LYS A 8 -24.61 12.12 22.11
C LYS A 8 -24.08 11.83 20.69
N LYS A 9 -23.39 12.80 20.07
CA LYS A 9 -22.77 12.61 18.75
C LYS A 9 -21.55 11.69 18.83
N ILE A 10 -20.69 11.89 19.83
CA ILE A 10 -19.50 11.06 20.06
C ILE A 10 -19.88 9.61 20.38
N SER A 11 -20.89 9.40 21.24
CA SER A 11 -21.34 8.03 21.58
C SER A 11 -21.89 7.27 20.38
N ARG A 12 -22.65 7.92 19.50
CA ARG A 12 -23.14 7.30 18.25
C ARG A 12 -22.01 6.91 17.30
N ILE A 13 -21.00 7.76 17.14
CA ILE A 13 -19.83 7.46 16.28
C ILE A 13 -19.03 6.27 16.84
N LEU A 14 -18.85 6.22 18.16
CA LEU A 14 -18.18 5.10 18.83
C LEU A 14 -18.94 3.79 18.66
N ASN A 15 -20.27 3.81 18.85
CA ASN A 15 -21.11 2.62 18.65
C ASN A 15 -21.06 2.11 17.21
N SER A 16 -21.22 2.99 16.22
CA SER A 16 -21.12 2.64 14.80
C SER A 16 -19.73 2.05 14.44
N ARG A 17 -18.65 2.57 15.05
CA ARG A 17 -17.30 2.01 14.86
C ARG A 17 -17.18 0.61 15.45
N LEU A 18 -17.72 0.36 16.64
CA LEU A 18 -17.69 -0.95 17.29
C LEU A 18 -18.53 -1.98 16.52
N GLU A 19 -19.71 -1.58 16.04
CA GLU A 19 -20.56 -2.39 15.17
C GLU A 19 -19.80 -2.80 13.90
N PHE A 20 -19.10 -1.87 13.27
CA PHE A 20 -18.31 -2.17 12.07
C PHE A 20 -17.13 -3.12 12.36
N ILE A 21 -16.46 -2.99 13.50
CA ILE A 21 -15.39 -3.91 13.92
C ILE A 21 -15.95 -5.32 14.13
N HIS A 22 -17.06 -5.44 14.86
CA HIS A 22 -17.71 -6.72 15.11
C HIS A 22 -18.16 -7.37 13.79
N PHE A 23 -18.70 -6.55 12.89
CA PHE A 23 -19.05 -6.98 11.53
C PHE A 23 -17.84 -7.55 10.77
N ILE A 24 -16.68 -6.87 10.77
CA ILE A 24 -15.46 -7.36 10.10
C ILE A 24 -15.07 -8.74 10.64
N HIS A 25 -15.00 -8.89 11.97
CA HIS A 25 -14.59 -10.15 12.58
C HIS A 25 -15.57 -11.30 12.27
N ASN A 26 -16.87 -11.01 12.30
CA ASN A 26 -17.91 -11.99 11.97
C ASN A 26 -17.84 -12.39 10.49
N LEU A 27 -17.67 -11.40 9.59
CA LEU A 27 -17.54 -11.65 8.16
C LEU A 27 -16.35 -12.59 7.89
N ILE A 28 -15.17 -12.25 8.39
CA ILE A 28 -13.96 -13.07 8.20
C ILE A 28 -14.19 -14.48 8.77
N SER A 29 -14.69 -14.59 10.00
CA SER A 29 -14.92 -15.89 10.64
C SER A 29 -15.93 -16.77 9.88
N GLN A 30 -16.98 -16.17 9.32
CA GLN A 30 -17.98 -16.90 8.53
C GLN A 30 -17.41 -17.37 7.19
N GLN A 31 -16.64 -16.52 6.49
CA GLN A 31 -16.08 -16.86 5.19
C GLN A 31 -14.92 -17.84 5.29
N GLU A 32 -14.10 -17.78 6.35
CA GLU A 32 -13.07 -18.79 6.61
C GLU A 32 -13.67 -20.18 6.90
N ARG A 33 -14.84 -20.25 7.54
CA ARG A 33 -15.55 -21.53 7.76
C ARG A 33 -16.24 -22.07 6.51
N ASN A 34 -16.59 -21.20 5.56
CA ASN A 34 -17.29 -21.58 4.33
C ASN A 34 -16.80 -20.77 3.12
N PRO A 35 -15.59 -21.05 2.60
CA PRO A 35 -14.94 -20.25 1.57
C PRO A 35 -15.60 -20.34 0.19
N SER A 36 -16.45 -21.34 -0.03
CA SER A 36 -17.10 -21.61 -1.32
C SER A 36 -18.26 -20.67 -1.64
N LYS A 37 -18.78 -19.94 -0.63
CA LYS A 37 -19.94 -19.06 -0.80
C LYS A 37 -19.52 -17.76 -1.48
N LYS A 38 -20.17 -17.42 -2.60
CA LYS A 38 -20.01 -16.10 -3.22
C LYS A 38 -20.60 -15.02 -2.30
N ILE A 39 -19.90 -13.90 -2.21
CA ILE A 39 -20.24 -12.77 -1.35
C ILE A 39 -20.89 -11.68 -2.20
N GLU A 40 -22.17 -11.41 -1.91
CA GLU A 40 -22.95 -10.35 -2.54
C GLU A 40 -23.08 -9.15 -1.61
N ILE A 41 -22.62 -7.97 -2.04
CA ILE A 41 -22.66 -6.76 -1.20
C ILE A 41 -24.08 -6.36 -0.84
N ASN A 42 -25.04 -6.51 -1.76
CA ASN A 42 -26.44 -6.18 -1.50
C ASN A 42 -27.02 -7.08 -0.40
N THR A 43 -26.68 -8.37 -0.42
CA THR A 43 -27.11 -9.36 0.57
C THR A 43 -26.46 -9.09 1.93
N ILE A 44 -25.20 -8.66 1.99
CA ILE A 44 -24.61 -8.22 3.28
C ILE A 44 -25.31 -6.95 3.79
N TYR A 45 -25.52 -5.98 2.91
CA TYR A 45 -26.08 -4.68 3.26
C TYR A 45 -27.46 -4.81 3.93
N SER A 46 -28.34 -5.67 3.40
CA SER A 46 -29.69 -5.87 3.95
C SER A 46 -29.71 -6.49 5.35
N HIS A 47 -28.63 -7.17 5.78
CA HIS A 47 -28.60 -7.91 7.05
C HIS A 47 -27.63 -7.32 8.10
N SER A 48 -26.68 -6.47 7.69
CA SER A 48 -25.60 -5.99 8.58
C SER A 48 -25.84 -4.62 9.20
N GLY A 49 -26.74 -3.81 8.64
CA GLY A 49 -26.92 -2.40 9.04
C GLY A 49 -25.71 -1.50 8.69
N VAL A 50 -24.65 -2.04 8.09
CA VAL A 50 -23.44 -1.31 7.69
C VAL A 50 -23.71 -0.59 6.38
N GLU A 51 -23.30 0.68 6.29
CA GLU A 51 -23.43 1.46 5.06
C GLU A 51 -22.77 0.77 3.85
N LYS A 52 -23.50 0.70 2.73
CA LYS A 52 -23.02 0.06 1.49
C LYS A 52 -21.64 0.57 1.05
N ARG A 53 -21.36 1.86 1.23
CA ARG A 53 -20.06 2.48 0.90
C ARG A 53 -18.90 1.87 1.70
N ARG A 54 -19.12 1.56 2.99
CA ARG A 54 -18.12 0.95 3.88
C ARG A 54 -17.84 -0.50 3.53
N LEU A 55 -18.86 -1.23 3.08
CA LEU A 55 -18.69 -2.58 2.55
C LEU A 55 -17.77 -2.59 1.33
N TYR A 56 -17.97 -1.67 0.37
CA TYR A 56 -17.06 -1.57 -0.77
C TYR A 56 -15.64 -1.17 -0.37
N ASP A 57 -15.47 -0.28 0.60
CA ASP A 57 -14.14 0.05 1.12
C ASP A 57 -13.43 -1.19 1.69
N LEU A 58 -14.12 -1.95 2.54
CA LEU A 58 -13.60 -3.18 3.13
C LEU A 58 -13.25 -4.22 2.05
N MET A 59 -14.16 -4.48 1.11
CA MET A 59 -13.92 -5.47 0.05
C MET A 59 -12.78 -5.05 -0.89
N ASN A 60 -12.61 -3.76 -1.15
CA ASN A 60 -11.46 -3.26 -1.93
C ASN A 60 -10.15 -3.51 -1.19
N VAL A 61 -10.10 -3.33 0.13
CA VAL A 61 -8.93 -3.64 0.96
C VAL A 61 -8.65 -5.14 0.97
N LEU A 62 -9.67 -5.98 1.22
CA LEU A 62 -9.53 -7.44 1.20
C LEU A 62 -9.06 -7.97 -0.17
N THR A 63 -9.56 -7.36 -1.25
CA THR A 63 -9.14 -7.71 -2.62
C THR A 63 -7.70 -7.32 -2.87
N ALA A 64 -7.27 -6.14 -2.42
CA ALA A 64 -5.87 -5.72 -2.50
C ALA A 64 -4.91 -6.59 -1.65
N CYS A 65 -5.42 -7.25 -0.62
CA CYS A 65 -4.69 -8.26 0.17
C CYS A 65 -4.71 -9.66 -0.49
N GLY A 66 -5.39 -9.84 -1.62
CA GLY A 66 -5.59 -11.14 -2.25
C GLY A 66 -6.52 -12.09 -1.49
N ILE A 67 -7.11 -11.67 -0.38
CA ILE A 67 -8.04 -12.46 0.44
C ILE A 67 -9.35 -12.69 -0.32
N THR A 68 -9.75 -11.73 -1.16
CA THR A 68 -10.91 -11.87 -2.03
C THR A 68 -10.56 -11.59 -3.49
N THR A 69 -11.32 -12.17 -4.40
CA THR A 69 -11.30 -11.78 -5.82
C THR A 69 -12.65 -11.19 -6.20
N LYS A 70 -12.65 -10.09 -6.94
CA LYS A 70 -13.88 -9.46 -7.44
C LYS A 70 -14.25 -10.03 -8.81
N ASP A 71 -15.50 -10.42 -8.96
CA ASP A 71 -16.12 -10.90 -10.20
C ASP A 71 -17.41 -10.09 -10.45
N VAL A 72 -17.33 -9.07 -11.31
CA VAL A 72 -18.41 -8.11 -11.64
C VAL A 72 -19.11 -7.48 -10.41
N HIS A 73 -20.07 -8.19 -9.81
CA HIS A 73 -20.85 -7.79 -8.63
C HIS A 73 -20.72 -8.73 -7.43
N LEU A 74 -19.93 -9.80 -7.58
CA LEU A 74 -19.70 -10.85 -6.61
C LEU A 74 -18.26 -10.79 -6.13
N TYR A 75 -18.02 -11.21 -4.90
CA TYR A 75 -16.68 -11.47 -4.39
C TYR A 75 -16.55 -12.95 -4.05
N LYS A 76 -15.40 -13.51 -4.41
CA LYS A 76 -15.01 -14.86 -4.01
C LYS A 76 -14.00 -14.76 -2.88
N TRP A 77 -14.20 -15.55 -1.82
CA TRP A 77 -13.23 -15.67 -0.74
C TRP A 77 -12.11 -16.64 -1.15
N ASN A 78 -10.86 -16.19 -1.07
CA ASN A 78 -9.67 -16.99 -1.37
C ASN A 78 -8.97 -17.49 -0.11
N GLY A 79 -9.35 -16.98 1.07
CA GLY A 79 -8.71 -17.32 2.34
C GLY A 79 -7.67 -16.30 2.80
N MET A 80 -7.57 -16.12 4.12
CA MET A 80 -6.53 -15.32 4.78
C MET A 80 -5.13 -15.84 4.45
N ALA A 81 -4.96 -17.16 4.30
CA ALA A 81 -3.69 -17.77 3.93
C ALA A 81 -3.15 -17.26 2.58
N ASN A 82 -4.03 -16.81 1.67
CA ASN A 82 -3.63 -16.29 0.36
C ASN A 82 -2.90 -14.93 0.45
N PHE A 83 -2.96 -14.25 1.61
CA PHE A 83 -2.25 -13.00 1.82
C PHE A 83 -0.73 -13.15 1.64
N GLN A 84 -0.15 -14.27 2.08
CA GLN A 84 1.29 -14.53 1.91
C GLN A 84 1.68 -14.60 0.42
N ASN A 85 0.88 -15.30 -0.39
CA ASN A 85 1.08 -15.38 -1.84
C ASN A 85 0.85 -14.03 -2.52
N CYS A 86 -0.05 -13.21 -1.99
CA CYS A 86 -0.25 -11.84 -2.46
C CYS A 86 1.00 -10.99 -2.22
N LEU A 87 1.61 -11.05 -1.04
CA LEU A 87 2.84 -10.31 -0.74
C LEU A 87 4.02 -10.74 -1.61
N ALA A 88 4.16 -12.04 -1.87
CA ALA A 88 5.19 -12.56 -2.78
C ALA A 88 5.04 -11.99 -4.20
N ARG A 89 3.80 -11.94 -4.73
CA ARG A 89 3.52 -11.31 -6.02
C ARG A 89 3.80 -9.81 -6.01
N ILE A 90 3.38 -9.09 -4.96
CA ILE A 90 3.70 -7.67 -4.80
C ILE A 90 5.21 -7.42 -4.79
N LYS A 91 5.99 -8.29 -4.13
CA LYS A 91 7.46 -8.22 -4.14
C LYS A 91 8.04 -8.45 -5.53
N CYS A 92 7.55 -9.45 -6.25
CA CYS A 92 7.94 -9.72 -7.63
C CYS A 92 7.67 -8.49 -8.51
N ASP A 93 6.44 -7.98 -8.50
CA ASP A 93 6.03 -6.85 -9.33
C ASP A 93 6.82 -5.57 -9.04
N ILE A 94 7.09 -5.27 -7.76
CA ILE A 94 7.79 -4.04 -7.39
C ILE A 94 9.26 -4.06 -7.78
N GLU A 95 9.93 -5.22 -7.68
CA GLU A 95 11.33 -5.38 -8.10
C GLU A 95 11.47 -5.34 -9.62
N HIS A 96 10.53 -5.96 -10.35
CA HIS A 96 10.47 -5.85 -11.81
C HIS A 96 10.32 -4.40 -12.26
N ASN A 97 9.37 -3.67 -11.67
CA ASN A 97 9.11 -2.27 -12.00
C ASN A 97 10.28 -1.35 -11.63
N TYR A 98 10.92 -1.58 -10.48
CA TYR A 98 12.11 -0.84 -10.06
C TYR A 98 13.23 -1.00 -11.10
N SER A 99 13.42 -2.21 -11.59
CA SER A 99 14.52 -2.54 -12.49
C SER A 99 14.30 -2.07 -13.92
N LYS A 100 13.06 -2.07 -14.41
CA LYS A 100 12.72 -1.45 -15.69
C LYS A 100 12.95 0.06 -15.71
N LYS A 101 12.75 0.72 -14.57
CA LYS A 101 12.89 2.17 -14.43
C LYS A 101 14.30 2.61 -14.01
N SER A 102 15.13 1.72 -13.47
CA SER A 102 16.50 2.04 -13.05
C SER A 102 17.47 2.29 -14.21
N THR A 103 17.08 1.93 -15.44
CA THR A 103 17.83 2.28 -16.66
C THR A 103 17.62 3.73 -17.10
N GLU A 104 16.71 4.47 -16.47
CA GLU A 104 16.46 5.89 -16.75
C GLU A 104 17.49 6.78 -16.02
N LYS A 105 17.90 7.90 -16.65
CA LYS A 105 18.97 8.79 -16.17
C LYS A 105 18.72 9.47 -14.80
N ASP A 106 17.52 9.35 -14.23
CA ASP A 106 17.09 9.97 -12.96
C ASP A 106 17.01 8.97 -11.78
N SER A 107 18.08 8.22 -11.54
CA SER A 107 18.09 7.13 -10.54
C SER A 107 17.82 7.60 -9.09
N MET A 108 18.17 8.85 -8.75
CA MET A 108 18.06 9.39 -7.39
C MET A 108 16.62 9.56 -6.90
N PHE A 109 15.64 9.78 -7.78
CA PHE A 109 14.23 9.98 -7.42
C PHE A 109 13.35 8.75 -7.63
N LEU A 110 13.98 7.63 -7.99
CA LEU A 110 13.28 6.45 -8.46
C LEU A 110 12.28 5.89 -7.44
N PRO A 111 12.57 5.81 -6.12
CA PRO A 111 11.57 5.35 -5.14
C PRO A 111 10.31 6.23 -5.10
N LEU A 112 10.44 7.56 -5.18
CA LEU A 112 9.29 8.47 -5.15
C LEU A 112 8.40 8.30 -6.40
N ARG A 113 9.00 8.05 -7.57
CA ARG A 113 8.28 7.75 -8.82
C ARG A 113 7.72 6.33 -8.84
N LEU A 114 8.30 5.42 -8.07
CA LEU A 114 7.85 4.03 -7.99
C LEU A 114 6.52 3.91 -7.24
N PHE A 115 6.33 4.70 -6.19
CA PHE A 115 5.14 4.65 -5.32
C PHE A 115 4.12 5.77 -5.58
N SER A 116 4.31 6.57 -6.64
CA SER A 116 3.39 7.64 -7.00
C SER A 116 2.02 7.08 -7.34
N LEU A 117 0.97 7.70 -6.80
CA LEU A 117 -0.41 7.28 -7.04
C LEU A 117 -1.08 8.02 -8.20
N PRO A 118 -2.06 7.39 -8.87
CA PRO A 118 -2.92 8.11 -9.80
C PRO A 118 -3.78 9.15 -9.06
N LYS A 119 -4.22 10.20 -9.78
CA LYS A 119 -5.02 11.32 -9.23
C LYS A 119 -6.23 10.85 -8.40
N SER A 120 -6.83 9.72 -8.75
CA SER A 120 -8.00 9.14 -8.08
C SER A 120 -7.75 7.72 -7.57
N ALA A 121 -6.63 7.50 -6.87
CA ALA A 121 -6.32 6.20 -6.27
C ALA A 121 -7.44 5.70 -5.35
N THR A 122 -7.79 4.41 -5.45
CA THR A 122 -8.78 3.75 -4.59
C THR A 122 -8.15 3.34 -3.24
N LEU A 123 -8.96 2.92 -2.25
CA LEU A 123 -8.39 2.33 -1.03
C LEU A 123 -7.64 1.02 -1.31
N GLY A 124 -8.06 0.25 -2.32
CA GLY A 124 -7.34 -0.94 -2.76
C GLY A 124 -5.95 -0.58 -3.30
N THR A 125 -5.87 0.43 -4.16
CA THR A 125 -4.59 0.94 -4.67
C THR A 125 -3.67 1.41 -3.53
N LEU A 126 -4.21 2.18 -2.57
CA LEU A 126 -3.47 2.59 -1.38
C LEU A 126 -2.94 1.41 -0.57
N THR A 127 -3.74 0.36 -0.43
CA THR A 127 -3.39 -0.88 0.29
C THR A 127 -2.25 -1.60 -0.42
N THR A 128 -2.34 -1.79 -1.73
CA THR A 128 -1.26 -2.42 -2.52
C THR A 128 0.01 -1.58 -2.44
N THR A 129 -0.05 -0.26 -2.61
CA THR A 129 1.12 0.62 -2.50
C THR A 129 1.74 0.59 -1.10
N LEU A 130 0.93 0.57 -0.04
CA LEU A 130 1.41 0.41 1.33
C LEU A 130 2.22 -0.89 1.47
N PHE A 131 1.69 -2.02 0.99
CA PHE A 131 2.43 -3.29 1.01
C PHE A 131 3.65 -3.29 0.09
N SER A 132 3.59 -2.63 -1.07
CA SER A 132 4.77 -2.46 -1.93
C SER A 132 5.90 -1.75 -1.19
N ILE A 133 5.59 -0.72 -0.39
CA ILE A 133 6.58 -0.01 0.43
C ILE A 133 7.15 -0.96 1.51
N PHE A 134 6.32 -1.70 2.23
CA PHE A 134 6.78 -2.73 3.19
C PHE A 134 7.74 -3.74 2.52
N MET A 135 7.35 -4.30 1.37
CA MET A 135 8.12 -5.33 0.67
C MET A 135 9.38 -4.82 -0.02
N PHE A 136 9.35 -3.60 -0.55
CA PHE A 136 10.47 -2.98 -1.24
C PHE A 136 11.57 -2.56 -0.25
N PHE A 137 11.19 -1.88 0.82
CA PHE A 137 12.14 -1.45 1.85
C PHE A 137 12.48 -2.55 2.86
N MET A 138 11.80 -3.70 2.79
CA MET A 138 12.06 -4.88 3.63
C MET A 138 11.98 -4.58 5.14
N LYS A 139 11.14 -3.60 5.52
CA LYS A 139 10.88 -3.21 6.91
C LYS A 139 9.61 -3.85 7.39
N ASP A 140 9.61 -4.50 8.55
CA ASP A 140 8.38 -5.05 9.14
C ASP A 140 7.48 -3.97 9.77
N THR A 141 8.04 -2.79 10.05
CA THR A 141 7.37 -1.70 10.76
C THR A 141 7.58 -0.39 10.03
N LEU A 142 6.50 0.35 9.79
CA LEU A 142 6.54 1.64 9.11
C LEU A 142 5.59 2.64 9.78
N LYS A 143 5.96 3.93 9.71
CA LYS A 143 5.11 5.03 10.18
C LYS A 143 4.16 5.45 9.06
N VAL A 144 2.89 5.65 9.38
CA VAL A 144 1.90 6.11 8.39
C VAL A 144 2.29 7.45 7.77
N ARG A 145 2.93 8.32 8.55
CA ARG A 145 3.42 9.62 8.08
C ARG A 145 4.49 9.45 7.01
N ASP A 146 5.47 8.60 7.25
CA ASP A 146 6.59 8.35 6.34
C ASP A 146 6.10 7.74 5.03
N VAL A 147 5.20 6.76 5.13
CA VAL A 147 4.50 6.20 3.97
C VAL A 147 3.76 7.29 3.19
N SER A 148 3.06 8.19 3.89
CA SER A 148 2.34 9.29 3.23
C SER A 148 3.26 10.25 2.49
N LEU A 149 4.47 10.49 3.01
CA LEU A 149 5.47 11.33 2.35
C LEU A 149 6.02 10.67 1.09
N ILE A 150 6.37 9.38 1.18
CA ILE A 150 6.86 8.59 0.03
C ILE A 150 5.83 8.58 -1.10
N ILE A 151 4.55 8.35 -0.76
CA ILE A 151 3.46 8.25 -1.74
C ILE A 151 3.08 9.61 -2.32
N ALA A 152 2.97 10.64 -1.49
CA ALA A 152 2.59 11.99 -1.95
C ALA A 152 3.67 12.60 -2.85
N GLY A 153 4.93 12.20 -2.61
CA GLY A 153 6.09 12.84 -3.20
C GLY A 153 6.11 14.34 -2.89
N PRO A 154 6.84 15.13 -3.68
CA PRO A 154 6.99 16.56 -3.45
C PRO A 154 5.79 17.41 -3.91
N THR A 155 4.77 16.83 -4.57
CA THR A 155 3.80 17.59 -5.37
C THR A 155 2.41 17.74 -4.75
N THR A 156 2.07 16.99 -3.69
CA THR A 156 0.68 16.94 -3.19
C THR A 156 0.54 17.21 -1.70
N LYS A 157 -0.54 17.92 -1.33
CA LYS A 157 -0.94 18.14 0.06
C LYS A 157 -1.27 16.80 0.73
N SER A 158 -0.37 16.31 1.59
CA SER A 158 -0.41 14.99 2.22
C SER A 158 -1.59 14.73 3.17
N THR A 159 -2.32 15.77 3.60
CA THR A 159 -3.35 15.67 4.66
C THR A 159 -4.57 14.84 4.28
N HIS A 160 -4.99 14.82 3.01
CA HIS A 160 -6.10 13.94 2.59
C HIS A 160 -5.62 12.49 2.44
N LEU A 161 -4.42 12.30 1.90
CA LEU A 161 -3.80 11.00 1.75
C LEU A 161 -3.59 10.32 3.10
N ILE A 162 -3.03 11.03 4.08
CA ILE A 162 -2.77 10.48 5.41
C ILE A 162 -4.05 10.01 6.11
N LYS A 163 -5.16 10.77 5.99
CA LYS A 163 -6.48 10.36 6.51
C LYS A 163 -6.98 9.06 5.86
N ARG A 164 -6.76 8.92 4.56
CA ARG A 164 -7.13 7.70 3.82
C ARG A 164 -6.23 6.52 4.19
N LEU A 165 -4.93 6.76 4.39
CA LEU A 165 -4.01 5.74 4.89
C LEU A 165 -4.41 5.26 6.29
N TYR A 166 -4.79 6.16 7.21
CA TYR A 166 -5.31 5.75 8.52
C TYR A 166 -6.58 4.91 8.43
N LEU A 167 -7.44 5.14 7.44
CA LEU A 167 -8.60 4.29 7.20
C LEU A 167 -8.17 2.89 6.73
N VAL A 168 -7.19 2.81 5.81
CA VAL A 168 -6.61 1.53 5.34
C VAL A 168 -5.95 0.78 6.50
N THR A 169 -5.07 1.43 7.26
CA THR A 169 -4.37 0.79 8.38
C THR A 169 -5.35 0.35 9.47
N PHE A 170 -6.40 1.12 9.75
CA PHE A 170 -7.47 0.70 10.64
C PHE A 170 -8.15 -0.58 10.15
N MET A 171 -8.53 -0.67 8.86
CA MET A 171 -9.14 -1.89 8.32
C MET A 171 -8.18 -3.09 8.41
N LEU A 172 -6.94 -2.92 7.99
CA LEU A 172 -5.92 -3.96 8.03
C LEU A 172 -5.61 -4.44 9.45
N GLU A 173 -5.66 -3.53 10.43
CA GLU A 173 -5.50 -3.87 11.84
C GLU A 173 -6.65 -4.76 12.34
N LYS A 174 -7.90 -4.46 11.95
CA LYS A 174 -9.07 -5.26 12.34
C LYS A 174 -9.19 -6.57 11.55
N ILE A 175 -8.58 -6.65 10.38
CA ILE A 175 -8.39 -7.91 9.65
C ILE A 175 -7.30 -8.78 10.31
N GLY A 176 -6.39 -8.17 11.10
CA GLY A 176 -5.27 -8.86 11.75
C GLY A 176 -3.98 -8.92 10.92
N ILE A 177 -3.91 -8.15 9.83
CA ILE A 177 -2.72 -8.07 8.96
C ILE A 177 -1.69 -7.08 9.52
N LEU A 178 -2.16 -5.97 10.09
CA LEU A 178 -1.31 -4.98 10.75
C LEU A 178 -1.55 -5.00 12.25
N LYS A 179 -0.53 -4.60 13.01
CA LYS A 179 -0.62 -4.30 14.43
C LYS A 179 -0.14 -2.89 14.67
N HIS A 180 -0.93 -2.11 15.38
CA HIS A 180 -0.51 -0.79 15.82
C HIS A 180 0.51 -0.94 16.95
N GLU A 181 1.67 -0.29 16.80
CA GLU A 181 2.68 -0.23 17.85
C GLU A 181 2.41 0.94 18.79
N ILE A 182 2.82 0.82 20.06
CA ILE A 182 2.49 1.78 21.13
C ILE A 182 3.09 3.18 20.84
N ARG A 183 4.13 3.25 20.00
CA ARG A 183 4.79 4.49 19.60
C ARG A 183 4.11 5.10 18.37
N GLY A 184 3.47 6.25 18.56
CA GLY A 184 3.48 7.37 17.60
C GLY A 184 3.00 7.17 16.16
N GLY A 185 2.14 6.21 15.85
CA GLY A 185 1.66 6.01 14.47
C GLY A 185 2.40 4.94 13.67
N ASP A 186 3.17 4.10 14.36
CA ASP A 186 3.90 2.98 13.79
C ASP A 186 2.95 1.77 13.62
N TYR A 187 3.07 1.08 12.50
CA TYR A 187 2.33 -0.14 12.21
C TYR A 187 3.29 -1.25 11.79
N LYS A 188 3.15 -2.40 12.45
CA LYS A 188 3.90 -3.62 12.19
C LYS A 188 3.08 -4.58 11.34
N LEU A 189 3.71 -5.15 10.32
CA LEU A 189 3.13 -6.17 9.46
C LEU A 189 3.21 -7.55 10.13
N MET A 190 2.06 -8.19 10.31
CA MET A 190 1.91 -9.46 11.04
C MET A 190 2.05 -10.68 10.11
N CYS A 191 3.10 -10.72 9.29
CA CYS A 191 3.39 -11.85 8.39
C CYS A 191 4.86 -12.26 8.43
N ASN A 192 5.17 -13.43 7.86
CA ASN A 192 6.56 -13.81 7.64
C ASN A 192 7.13 -13.07 6.41
N MET A 193 7.69 -11.89 6.66
CA MET A 193 8.27 -11.01 5.65
C MET A 193 9.44 -11.68 4.91
N LYS A 194 10.35 -12.35 5.63
CA LYS A 194 11.49 -13.07 5.02
C LYS A 194 11.00 -14.12 4.03
N LYS A 195 9.98 -14.90 4.39
CA LYS A 195 9.35 -15.86 3.49
C LYS A 195 8.72 -15.17 2.27
N ALA A 196 7.94 -14.11 2.47
CA ALA A 196 7.28 -13.40 1.36
C ALA A 196 8.30 -12.84 0.35
N ILE A 197 9.42 -12.31 0.86
CA ILE A 197 10.50 -11.78 0.06
C ILE A 197 11.21 -12.89 -0.72
N SER A 198 11.53 -14.00 -0.06
CA SER A 198 12.13 -15.18 -0.71
C SER A 198 11.23 -15.74 -1.80
N ASP A 199 9.95 -15.95 -1.49
CA ASP A 199 8.94 -16.41 -2.45
C ASP A 199 8.81 -15.44 -3.64
N GLY A 200 8.84 -14.13 -3.38
CA GLY A 200 8.81 -13.10 -4.43
C GLY A 200 10.02 -13.12 -5.35
N TYR A 201 11.23 -13.35 -4.82
CA TYR A 201 12.41 -13.54 -5.67
C TYR A 201 12.38 -14.85 -6.45
N ASN A 202 11.88 -15.94 -5.85
CA ASN A 202 11.70 -17.20 -6.56
C ASN A 202 10.72 -17.04 -7.74
N LEU A 203 9.66 -16.25 -7.58
CA LEU A 203 8.76 -15.91 -8.67
C LEU A 203 9.46 -15.13 -9.80
N LEU A 204 10.33 -14.17 -9.47
CA LEU A 204 11.13 -13.46 -10.48
C LEU A 204 12.06 -14.39 -11.27
N VAL A 205 12.72 -15.31 -10.57
CA VAL A 205 13.56 -16.34 -11.20
C VAL A 205 12.73 -17.21 -12.14
N GLN A 206 11.58 -17.72 -11.66
CA GLN A 206 10.69 -18.58 -12.44
C GLN A 206 10.14 -17.89 -13.69
N ASN A 207 9.87 -16.58 -13.60
CA ASN A 207 9.38 -15.79 -14.72
C ASN A 207 10.47 -15.33 -15.69
N ASN A 208 11.75 -15.60 -15.40
CA ASN A 208 12.90 -15.01 -16.11
C ASN A 208 12.88 -13.47 -16.15
N ASP A 209 12.28 -12.85 -15.13
CA ASP A 209 12.17 -11.39 -14.99
C ASP A 209 13.29 -10.81 -14.10
N LEU A 210 14.26 -11.64 -13.72
CA LEU A 210 15.41 -11.19 -12.93
C LEU A 210 16.25 -10.18 -13.74
N PRO A 211 16.42 -8.95 -13.24
CA PRO A 211 17.15 -7.93 -13.97
C PRO A 211 18.62 -8.31 -14.12
N PRO A 212 19.26 -8.13 -15.29
CA PRO A 212 20.65 -8.52 -15.54
C PRO A 212 21.64 -7.97 -14.51
N ILE A 213 21.37 -6.77 -13.98
CA ILE A 213 22.21 -6.07 -13.01
C ILE A 213 22.18 -6.66 -11.60
N TYR A 214 21.23 -7.56 -11.29
CA TYR A 214 21.13 -8.13 -9.95
C TYR A 214 22.19 -9.22 -9.79
N ILE A 215 23.00 -9.10 -8.73
CA ILE A 215 23.96 -10.14 -8.33
C ILE A 215 23.26 -11.49 -8.14
N ALA A 216 21.96 -11.50 -7.84
CA ALA A 216 21.15 -12.71 -7.79
C ALA A 216 21.24 -13.59 -9.06
N ASN A 217 21.47 -13.03 -10.25
CA ASN A 217 21.70 -13.81 -11.48
C ASN A 217 23.02 -14.60 -11.46
N LEU A 218 23.98 -14.16 -10.66
CA LEU A 218 25.27 -14.83 -10.48
C LEU A 218 25.23 -15.83 -9.32
N LEU A 219 24.11 -15.89 -8.58
CA LEU A 219 23.95 -16.76 -7.43
C LEU A 219 23.12 -17.98 -7.80
N ASN A 220 23.65 -19.18 -7.54
CA ASN A 220 22.89 -20.43 -7.69
C ASN A 220 21.68 -20.50 -6.74
N ARG A 221 21.71 -19.76 -5.62
CA ARG A 221 20.62 -19.66 -4.64
C ARG A 221 20.64 -18.29 -3.95
N ILE A 222 19.47 -17.74 -3.68
CA ILE A 222 19.31 -16.53 -2.87
C ILE A 222 19.34 -16.94 -1.39
N GLY A 223 20.50 -16.81 -0.77
CA GLY A 223 20.70 -17.12 0.65
C GLY A 223 20.49 -15.94 1.59
N ASP A 224 20.60 -16.20 2.89
CA ASP A 224 20.44 -15.21 3.95
C ASP A 224 21.40 -14.02 3.81
N TYR A 225 22.63 -14.25 3.35
CA TYR A 225 23.61 -13.19 3.11
C TYR A 225 23.14 -12.15 2.07
N TYR A 226 22.51 -12.61 0.98
CA TYR A 226 21.95 -11.71 -0.02
C TYR A 226 20.78 -10.89 0.56
N TYR A 227 19.92 -11.54 1.34
CA TYR A 227 18.81 -10.88 2.02
C TYR A 227 19.29 -9.76 2.95
N GLU A 228 20.30 -10.03 3.79
CA GLU A 228 20.85 -9.03 4.72
C GLU A 228 21.49 -7.84 3.99
N ASN A 229 22.25 -8.09 2.93
CA ASN A 229 22.83 -7.01 2.12
C ASN A 229 21.76 -6.15 1.44
N GLN A 230 20.72 -6.77 0.88
CA GLN A 230 19.59 -6.04 0.31
C GLN A 230 18.85 -5.23 1.37
N LEU A 231 18.63 -5.81 2.56
CA LEU A 231 18.00 -5.11 3.67
C LEU A 231 18.80 -3.85 4.07
N LEU A 232 20.13 -3.95 4.17
CA LEU A 232 21.00 -2.81 4.46
C LEU A 232 20.90 -1.72 3.38
N ALA A 233 21.04 -2.09 2.10
CA ALA A 233 20.95 -1.14 0.98
C ALA A 233 19.57 -0.47 0.89
N ARG A 234 18.49 -1.23 1.12
CA ARG A 234 17.12 -0.70 1.12
C ARG A 234 16.85 0.20 2.32
N ASN A 235 17.46 -0.05 3.47
CA ASN A 235 17.36 0.83 4.63
C ASN A 235 18.01 2.20 4.36
N GLU A 236 19.21 2.21 3.79
CA GLU A 236 19.86 3.46 3.37
C GLU A 236 19.01 4.21 2.34
N LEU A 237 18.48 3.50 1.35
CA LEU A 237 17.59 4.08 0.34
C LEU A 237 16.32 4.68 0.93
N LEU A 238 15.74 4.06 1.97
CA LEU A 238 14.57 4.59 2.67
C LEU A 238 14.87 5.95 3.32
N GLU A 239 15.97 6.05 4.06
CA GLU A 239 16.37 7.30 4.72
C GLU A 239 16.57 8.43 3.70
N LEU A 240 17.29 8.15 2.61
CA LEU A 240 17.48 9.10 1.51
C LEU A 240 16.15 9.52 0.87
N THR A 241 15.25 8.57 0.66
CA THR A 241 13.92 8.83 0.09
C THR A 241 13.09 9.74 1.00
N LEU A 242 13.15 9.53 2.32
CA LEU A 242 12.42 10.34 3.29
C LEU A 242 12.99 11.76 3.42
N ILE A 243 14.32 11.90 3.40
CA ILE A 243 14.98 13.20 3.36
C ILE A 243 14.50 13.98 2.13
N GLU A 244 14.52 13.36 0.95
CA GLU A 244 14.11 14.00 -0.29
C GLU A 244 12.61 14.34 -0.30
N ALA A 245 11.75 13.43 0.15
CA ALA A 245 10.30 13.68 0.25
C ALA A 245 9.97 14.82 1.23
N SER A 246 10.84 15.10 2.19
CA SER A 246 10.65 16.14 3.20
C SER A 246 11.14 17.52 2.75
N LYS A 247 11.89 17.63 1.66
CA LYS A 247 12.42 18.92 1.19
C LYS A 247 11.28 19.84 0.71
N PRO A 248 11.19 21.09 1.22
CA PRO A 248 10.28 22.07 0.66
C PRO A 248 10.79 22.50 -0.72
N ARG A 249 10.03 22.28 -1.79
CA ARG A 249 10.39 22.87 -3.09
C ARG A 249 10.08 24.37 -3.09
N LYS A 250 11.04 25.16 -3.58
CA LYS A 250 10.75 26.48 -4.14
C LYS A 250 9.76 26.25 -5.28
N PHE A 251 8.62 26.93 -5.26
CA PHE A 251 7.70 26.91 -6.39
C PHE A 251 8.49 27.37 -7.62
N GLU A 252 8.75 26.48 -8.57
CA GLU A 252 9.10 26.91 -9.91
C GLU A 252 7.82 27.53 -10.49
N ASP A 253 7.88 28.84 -10.68
CA ASP A 253 6.81 29.61 -11.26
C ASP A 253 6.63 29.16 -12.72
N PRO A 254 5.45 28.66 -13.14
CA PRO A 254 5.21 28.24 -14.53
C PRO A 254 5.40 29.36 -15.56
N SER A 255 5.51 30.61 -15.11
CA SER A 255 5.65 31.81 -15.91
C SER A 255 6.99 31.95 -16.66
N GLN A 256 8.00 31.12 -16.39
CA GLN A 256 9.34 31.27 -17.01
C GLN A 256 9.64 30.30 -18.18
N SER A 257 8.64 29.63 -18.76
CA SER A 257 8.85 28.66 -19.86
C SER A 257 8.39 29.10 -21.26
N ASN A 258 8.02 30.37 -21.47
CA ASN A 258 7.57 30.87 -22.78
C ASN A 258 8.22 32.19 -23.19
N GLU A 259 9.55 32.23 -23.39
CA GLU A 259 10.18 33.24 -24.25
C GLU A 259 11.34 32.62 -25.04
N THR A 260 11.00 31.73 -25.98
CA THR A 260 11.84 31.53 -27.17
C THR A 260 11.17 32.30 -28.31
N HIS A 261 11.45 33.60 -28.37
CA HIS A 261 11.12 34.41 -29.54
C HIS A 261 11.94 33.91 -30.73
N PHE A 262 11.25 33.27 -31.67
CA PHE A 262 11.64 33.22 -33.06
C PHE A 262 11.81 34.66 -33.57
N HIS A 263 13.03 35.06 -33.91
CA HIS A 263 13.26 36.09 -34.91
C HIS A 263 13.77 35.41 -36.18
N ILE A 264 12.81 35.15 -37.07
CA ILE A 264 13.07 35.08 -38.50
C ILE A 264 12.98 36.53 -38.98
N GLU A 265 14.09 37.12 -39.41
CA GLU A 265 14.05 38.25 -40.32
C GLU A 265 14.82 37.89 -41.59
N ASN A 266 14.05 37.90 -42.68
CA ASN A 266 14.50 37.87 -44.05
C ASN A 266 15.19 39.20 -44.38
N SER A 267 16.39 39.14 -44.96
CA SER A 267 16.90 40.00 -46.05
C SER A 267 18.22 39.45 -46.54
#